data_AF-A0A1Y5PWC4-F1
#
_entry.id   AF-A0A1Y5PWC4-F1
#
_cell.length_a   1.000
_cell.length_b   1.000
_cell.length_c   1.000
_cell.angle_alpha   90.00
_cell.angle_beta   90.00
_cell.angle_gamma   90.00
#
_symmetry.space_group_name_H-M   'P 1'
#
loop_
_entity.id
_entity.type
_entity.pdbx_description
1 polymer ?
#
loop_
_entity_poly.entity_id
_entity_poly.type
_entity_poly.pdbx_seq_one_letter_code
_entity_poly.pdbx_strand_id
1 'polypeptide(L)'
;MALLPLLLTAAAPPPPTVEVSVTGLRSEKGQILVCLTTNRKAFPDCSKDAGSVRMAVKAAEAGNFAVHAPAAGTYAIAVVHDENGNNKLDKAIFLPREGFGFSRNPTITVGPPSFKSASFTVAGDMRQSIRMKYML
;
A
#
# COMPACT_ATOMS: atom_id res chain seq x y z
N MET A 1 7.07 -30.95 -47.40
CA MET A 1 6.10 -30.26 -46.52
C MET A 1 6.80 -29.96 -45.22
N ALA A 2 7.18 -28.71 -44.96
CA ALA A 2 7.79 -28.30 -43.70
C ALA A 2 6.66 -27.88 -42.73
N LEU A 3 6.53 -28.58 -41.60
CA LEU A 3 5.64 -28.16 -40.51
C LEU A 3 6.29 -26.97 -39.79
N LEU A 4 5.65 -25.81 -39.85
CA LEU A 4 5.98 -24.66 -39.00
C LEU A 4 5.45 -24.93 -37.58
N PRO A 5 6.27 -24.86 -36.52
CA PRO A 5 5.78 -25.02 -35.17
C PRO A 5 4.98 -23.77 -34.77
N LEU A 6 3.72 -23.98 -34.40
CA LEU A 6 2.86 -22.93 -33.84
C LEU A 6 3.34 -22.63 -32.41
N LEU A 7 4.06 -21.52 -32.24
CA LEU A 7 4.42 -21.01 -30.92
C LEU A 7 3.16 -20.51 -30.20
N LEU A 8 2.65 -21.30 -29.25
CA LEU A 8 1.63 -20.85 -28.30
C LEU A 8 2.27 -19.84 -27.33
N THR A 9 1.95 -18.56 -27.47
CA THR A 9 2.29 -17.56 -26.46
C THR A 9 1.34 -17.74 -25.27
N ALA A 10 1.82 -18.34 -24.18
CA ALA A 10 1.10 -18.33 -22.92
C ALA A 10 1.04 -16.88 -22.40
N ALA A 11 -0.15 -16.28 -22.40
CA ALA A 11 -0.38 -15.00 -21.74
C ALA A 11 -0.14 -15.19 -20.23
N ALA A 12 0.69 -14.34 -19.63
CA ALA A 12 0.84 -14.32 -18.18
C ALA A 12 -0.52 -14.00 -17.53
N PRO A 13 -0.88 -14.65 -16.41
CA PRO A 13 -2.08 -14.30 -15.69
C PRO A 13 -2.02 -12.82 -15.27
N PRO A 14 -3.18 -12.12 -15.22
CA PRO A 14 -3.20 -10.72 -14.80
C PRO A 14 -2.63 -10.56 -13.38
N PRO A 15 -2.02 -9.41 -13.08
CA PRO A 15 -1.50 -9.14 -11.75
C PRO A 15 -2.61 -9.24 -10.70
N PRO A 16 -2.36 -9.88 -9.53
CA PRO A 16 -3.34 -9.95 -8.45
C PRO A 16 -3.77 -8.56 -7.99
N THR A 17 -5.05 -8.40 -7.70
CA THR A 17 -5.61 -7.14 -7.22
C THR A 17 -5.83 -7.18 -5.71
N VAL A 18 -5.31 -6.18 -5.00
CA VAL A 18 -5.61 -5.93 -3.59
C VAL A 18 -6.62 -4.78 -3.51
N GLU A 19 -7.88 -5.11 -3.25
CA GLU A 19 -8.92 -4.13 -2.92
C GLU A 19 -8.66 -3.58 -1.51
N VAL A 20 -8.30 -2.30 -1.43
CA VAL A 20 -7.99 -1.61 -0.18
C VAL A 20 -9.16 -0.71 0.23
N SER A 21 -9.58 -0.81 1.48
CA SER A 21 -10.53 0.11 2.11
C SER A 21 -9.83 0.86 3.25
N VAL A 22 -9.78 2.19 3.19
CA VAL A 22 -9.26 3.02 4.27
C VAL A 22 -10.41 3.50 5.14
N THR A 23 -10.26 3.36 6.45
CA THR A 23 -11.29 3.71 7.44
C THR A 23 -10.75 4.61 8.53
N GLY A 24 -11.63 5.38 9.17
CA GLY A 24 -11.26 6.25 10.28
C GLY A 24 -10.53 7.53 9.87
N LEU A 25 -10.70 7.97 8.61
CA LEU A 25 -10.24 9.29 8.18
C LEU A 25 -10.94 10.38 9.01
N ARG A 26 -10.18 11.38 9.47
CA ARG A 26 -10.74 12.52 10.21
C ARG A 26 -11.34 13.60 9.30
N SER A 27 -11.06 13.50 8.01
CA SER A 27 -11.36 14.49 6.98
C SER A 27 -11.23 13.82 5.61
N GLU A 28 -11.96 14.31 4.63
CA GLU A 28 -11.87 13.88 3.21
C GLU A 28 -10.95 14.80 2.38
N LYS A 29 -10.26 15.74 3.03
CA LYS A 29 -9.36 16.70 2.38
C LYS A 29 -8.06 16.02 1.96
N GLY A 30 -7.62 16.29 0.73
CA GLY A 30 -6.32 15.86 0.25
C GLY A 30 -6.35 14.43 -0.28
N GLN A 31 -5.29 13.67 -0.01
CA GLN A 31 -5.07 12.37 -0.63
C GLN A 31 -4.48 11.33 0.33
N ILE A 32 -4.74 10.07 0.02
CA ILE A 32 -4.10 8.92 0.62
C ILE A 32 -2.95 8.50 -0.26
N LEU A 33 -1.74 8.71 0.23
CA LEU A 33 -0.53 8.15 -0.37
C LEU A 33 -0.45 6.69 0.06
N VAL A 34 -0.32 5.80 -0.91
CA VAL A 34 -0.25 4.35 -0.70
C VAL A 34 1.11 3.86 -1.14
N CYS A 35 1.75 3.05 -0.30
CA CYS A 35 2.86 2.20 -0.70
C CYS A 35 2.52 0.74 -0.45
N LEU A 36 2.67 -0.10 -1.47
CA LEU A 36 2.75 -1.57 -1.37
C LEU A 36 4.19 -2.00 -1.66
N THR A 37 4.82 -2.79 -0.79
CA THR A 37 6.21 -3.24 -0.96
C THR A 37 6.44 -4.66 -0.45
N THR A 38 7.43 -5.35 -1.02
CA THR A 38 8.04 -6.59 -0.48
C THR A 38 9.34 -6.30 0.29
N ASN A 39 9.86 -5.08 0.20
CA ASN A 39 11.16 -4.67 0.73
C ASN A 39 11.07 -4.31 2.21
N ARG A 40 11.47 -5.26 3.04
CA ARG A 40 11.50 -5.14 4.51
C ARG A 40 12.31 -3.95 5.03
N LYS A 41 13.34 -3.50 4.29
CA LYS A 41 14.23 -2.40 4.70
C LYS A 41 13.67 -1.02 4.34
N ALA A 42 12.79 -0.96 3.34
CA ALA A 42 12.14 0.27 2.93
C ALA A 42 10.85 0.53 3.72
N PHE A 43 10.15 -0.52 4.16
CA PHE A 43 8.92 -0.33 4.93
C PHE A 43 9.16 0.40 6.27
N PRO A 44 8.32 1.38 6.65
CA PRO A 44 7.10 1.84 5.96
C PRO A 44 7.30 3.00 4.96
N ASP A 45 8.51 3.55 4.83
CA ASP A 45 8.82 4.66 3.93
C ASP A 45 9.43 4.16 2.62
N CYS A 46 8.55 3.91 1.65
CA CYS A 46 8.93 3.40 0.34
C CYS A 46 9.44 4.47 -0.63
N SER A 47 9.76 5.67 -0.15
CA SER A 47 10.19 6.79 -1.02
C SER A 47 11.40 6.43 -1.89
N LYS A 48 12.26 5.53 -1.41
CA LYS A 48 13.49 5.05 -2.08
C LYS A 48 13.40 3.62 -2.62
N ASP A 49 12.22 3.00 -2.59
CA ASP A 49 12.04 1.62 -3.02
C ASP A 49 11.50 1.55 -4.45
N ALA A 50 12.40 1.37 -5.42
CA ALA A 50 12.03 1.29 -6.83
C ALA A 50 11.13 0.08 -7.17
N GLY A 51 11.12 -0.95 -6.31
CA GLY A 51 10.25 -2.11 -6.44
C GLY A 51 8.88 -1.95 -5.77
N SER A 52 8.61 -0.81 -5.13
CA SER A 52 7.31 -0.54 -4.52
C SER A 52 6.28 -0.08 -5.54
N VAL A 53 5.02 -0.47 -5.32
CA VAL A 53 3.89 0.15 -6.00
C VAL A 53 3.45 1.35 -5.17
N ARG A 54 3.47 2.53 -5.78
CA ARG A 54 3.11 3.80 -5.14
C ARG A 54 1.99 4.46 -5.92
N MET A 55 0.99 4.97 -5.21
CA MET A 55 -0.13 5.70 -5.81
C MET A 55 -0.71 6.71 -4.82
N ALA A 56 -1.50 7.63 -5.33
CA ALA A 56 -2.30 8.55 -4.54
C ALA A 56 -3.78 8.37 -4.90
N VAL A 57 -4.63 8.33 -3.89
CA VAL A 57 -6.10 8.24 -4.02
C VAL A 57 -6.69 9.44 -3.31
N LYS A 58 -7.70 10.12 -3.87
CA LYS A 58 -8.35 11.21 -3.15
C LYS A 58 -8.93 10.68 -1.83
N ALA A 59 -8.78 11.43 -0.74
CA ALA A 59 -9.25 10.97 0.56
C ALA A 59 -10.76 10.68 0.58
N ALA A 60 -11.56 11.45 -0.16
CA ALA A 60 -12.99 11.20 -0.38
C ALA A 60 -13.32 9.87 -1.10
N GLU A 61 -12.38 9.30 -1.84
CA GLU A 61 -12.55 8.06 -2.62
C GLU A 61 -11.85 6.86 -1.96
N ALA A 62 -11.22 7.06 -0.79
CA ALA A 62 -10.37 6.05 -0.16
C ALA A 62 -11.14 4.90 0.53
N GLY A 63 -12.47 4.95 0.53
CA GLY A 63 -13.32 3.90 1.10
C GLY A 63 -13.20 2.55 0.38
N ASN A 64 -12.85 2.56 -0.92
CA ASN A 64 -12.55 1.36 -1.70
C ASN A 64 -11.75 1.71 -2.96
N PHE A 65 -10.55 1.14 -3.13
CA PHE A 65 -9.74 1.30 -4.34
C PHE A 65 -8.85 0.07 -4.59
N ALA A 66 -8.39 -0.10 -5.82
CA ALA A 66 -7.57 -1.24 -6.23
C ALA A 66 -6.07 -0.90 -6.20
N VAL A 67 -5.27 -1.81 -5.67
CA VAL A 67 -3.80 -1.81 -5.79
C VAL A 67 -3.37 -3.10 -6.47
N HIS A 68 -2.73 -3.00 -7.63
CA HIS A 68 -2.24 -4.18 -8.35
C HIS A 68 -0.87 -4.62 -7.83
N ALA A 69 -0.78 -5.84 -7.31
CA ALA A 69 0.48 -6.45 -6.93
C ALA A 69 1.22 -6.94 -8.18
N PRO A 70 2.55 -6.70 -8.32
CA PRO A 70 3.28 -7.16 -9.50
C PRO A 70 3.29 -8.68 -9.70
N ALA A 71 3.19 -9.44 -8.61
CA ALA A 71 3.16 -10.90 -8.62
C ALA A 71 2.52 -11.43 -7.33
N ALA A 72 2.29 -12.74 -7.26
CA ALA A 72 2.03 -13.39 -5.98
C ALA A 72 3.25 -13.25 -5.05
N GLY A 73 3.02 -13.01 -3.76
CA GLY A 73 4.10 -12.76 -2.83
C GLY A 73 3.64 -12.27 -1.46
N THR A 74 4.61 -11.95 -0.60
CA THR A 74 4.34 -11.35 0.72
C THR A 74 4.61 -9.87 0.67
N TYR A 75 3.59 -9.07 0.94
CA TYR A 75 3.62 -7.62 0.83
C TYR A 75 3.22 -6.97 2.14
N ALA A 76 3.60 -5.70 2.33
CA ALA A 76 3.02 -4.81 3.33
C ALA A 76 2.56 -3.52 2.66
N ILE A 77 1.45 -2.97 3.15
CA ILE A 77 0.94 -1.65 2.75
C ILE A 77 1.15 -0.66 3.88
N ALA A 78 1.67 0.51 3.55
CA ALA A 78 1.61 1.71 4.38
C ALA A 78 0.79 2.78 3.66
N VAL A 79 -0.01 3.53 4.42
CA VAL A 79 -0.78 4.66 3.92
C VAL A 79 -0.52 5.91 4.74
N VAL A 80 -0.57 7.07 4.09
CA VAL A 80 -0.44 8.40 4.69
C VAL A 80 -1.58 9.28 4.21
N HIS A 81 -2.25 9.98 5.11
CA HIS A 81 -3.26 10.99 4.79
C HIS A 81 -2.59 12.35 4.65
N ASP A 82 -2.21 12.68 3.43
CA ASP A 82 -1.58 13.94 3.03
C ASP A 82 -2.67 15.01 2.83
N GLU A 83 -2.99 15.73 3.91
CA GLU A 83 -4.06 16.73 3.97
C GLU A 83 -3.61 18.07 3.35
N ASN A 84 -2.30 18.28 3.21
CA ASN A 84 -1.71 19.52 2.69
C ASN A 84 -1.12 19.40 1.28
N GLY A 85 -1.04 18.18 0.73
CA GLY A 85 -0.70 17.91 -0.66
C GLY A 85 0.80 17.93 -0.97
N ASN A 86 1.67 17.73 0.02
CA ASN A 86 3.11 17.80 -0.17
C ASN A 86 3.78 16.45 -0.50
N ASN A 87 2.98 15.38 -0.66
CA ASN A 87 3.39 14.04 -1.06
C ASN A 87 4.37 13.35 -0.08
N LYS A 88 4.39 13.74 1.20
CA LYS A 88 5.19 13.09 2.24
C LYS A 88 4.41 13.03 3.56
N LEU A 89 4.87 12.19 4.47
CA LEU A 89 4.36 12.21 5.84
C LEU A 89 5.02 13.35 6.61
N ASP A 90 4.25 14.37 6.98
CA ASP A 90 4.76 15.43 7.84
C ASP A 90 4.92 14.97 9.30
N LYS A 91 6.05 15.37 9.89
CA LYS A 91 6.44 15.00 11.26
C LYS A 91 6.86 16.23 12.06
N ALA A 92 6.40 16.32 13.30
CA ALA A 92 6.89 17.26 14.32
C ALA A 92 7.93 16.55 15.19
N ILE A 93 9.21 16.91 15.01
CA ILE A 93 10.39 16.28 15.64
C ILE A 93 10.47 14.77 15.33
N PHE A 94 9.60 13.95 15.92
CA PHE A 94 9.47 12.51 15.66
C PHE A 94 8.02 12.02 15.49
N LEU A 95 7.02 12.86 15.75
CA LEU A 95 5.60 12.47 15.75
C LEU A 95 4.92 12.87 14.43
N PRO A 96 4.22 11.96 13.75
CA PRO A 96 3.37 12.29 12.61
C PRO A 96 2.36 13.41 12.93
N ARG A 97 2.29 14.43 12.08
CA ARG A 97 1.26 15.49 12.14
C ARG A 97 0.00 15.10 11.36
N GLU A 98 0.18 14.19 10.43
CA GLU A 98 -0.83 13.67 9.52
C GLU A 98 -1.20 12.23 9.86
N GLY A 99 -2.30 11.77 9.29
CA GLY A 99 -2.77 10.41 9.51
C GLY A 99 -1.87 9.39 8.84
N PHE A 100 -1.74 8.21 9.43
CA PHE A 100 -1.07 7.07 8.82
C PHE A 100 -1.81 5.77 9.13
N GLY A 101 -1.53 4.72 8.37
CA GLY A 101 -2.09 3.39 8.58
C GLY A 101 -1.23 2.30 7.94
N PHE A 102 -1.45 1.06 8.35
CA PHE A 102 -0.70 -0.09 7.84
C PHE A 102 -1.64 -1.28 7.60
N SER A 103 -1.33 -2.11 6.61
CA SER A 103 -1.98 -3.40 6.45
C SER A 103 -1.85 -4.24 7.73
N ARG A 104 -2.80 -5.16 7.93
CA ARG A 104 -2.97 -5.97 9.16
C ARG A 104 -3.26 -5.17 10.44
N ASN A 105 -3.30 -3.84 10.40
CA ASN A 105 -3.61 -2.97 11.54
C ASN A 105 -2.86 -3.36 12.83
N PRO A 106 -1.52 -3.51 12.80
CA PRO A 106 -0.76 -3.88 13.98
C PRO A 106 -0.92 -2.83 15.08
N THR A 107 -0.85 -3.28 16.34
CA THR A 107 -0.77 -2.36 17.48
C THR A 107 0.50 -1.53 17.38
N ILE A 108 0.34 -0.21 17.43
CA ILE A 108 1.46 0.74 17.39
C ILE A 108 1.85 1.06 18.82
N THR A 109 3.12 0.82 19.15
CA THR A 109 3.69 1.12 20.47
C THR A 109 4.74 2.21 20.32
N VAL A 110 5.99 1.84 20.09
CA VAL A 110 7.12 2.77 19.92
C VAL A 110 7.61 2.69 18.47
N GLY A 111 7.42 3.78 17.73
CA GLY A 111 7.85 3.89 16.34
C GLY A 111 6.96 3.13 15.34
N PRO A 112 7.38 3.07 14.07
CA PRO A 112 6.65 2.34 13.03
C PRO A 112 6.67 0.82 13.29
N PRO A 113 5.63 0.09 12.84
CA PRO A 113 5.59 -1.36 13.01
C PRO A 113 6.63 -2.04 12.12
N SER A 114 6.98 -3.28 12.47
CA SER A 114 7.82 -4.11 11.61
C SER A 114 7.09 -4.49 10.32
N PHE A 115 7.84 -4.74 9.24
CA PHE A 115 7.27 -5.33 8.02
C PHE A 115 6.48 -6.61 8.32
N LYS A 116 7.03 -7.50 9.15
CA LYS A 116 6.41 -8.80 9.49
C LYS A 116 5.04 -8.63 10.14
N SER A 117 4.87 -7.64 11.01
CA SER A 117 3.58 -7.38 11.67
C SER A 117 2.54 -6.75 10.73
N ALA A 118 2.99 -6.08 9.67
CA ALA A 118 2.12 -5.47 8.67
C ALA A 118 1.90 -6.37 7.44
N SER A 119 2.72 -7.42 7.25
CA SER A 119 2.74 -8.18 6.01
C SER A 119 1.58 -9.16 5.87
N PHE A 120 1.17 -9.39 4.63
CA PHE A 120 0.14 -10.35 4.22
C PHE A 120 0.53 -11.02 2.90
N THR A 121 -0.04 -12.19 2.64
CA THR A 121 0.24 -12.99 1.44
C THR A 121 -0.79 -12.70 0.36
N VAL A 122 -0.32 -12.30 -0.81
CA VAL A 122 -1.10 -12.15 -2.05
C VAL A 122 -0.88 -13.40 -2.89
N ALA A 123 -1.93 -14.22 -3.05
CA ALA A 123 -1.92 -15.41 -3.92
C ALA A 123 -2.92 -15.30 -5.09
N GLY A 124 -3.67 -14.20 -5.13
CA GLY A 124 -4.76 -13.90 -6.04
C GLY A 124 -5.46 -12.63 -5.54
N ASP A 125 -6.64 -12.33 -6.10
CA ASP A 125 -7.39 -11.16 -5.67
C ASP A 125 -7.81 -11.26 -4.21
N MET A 126 -7.66 -10.15 -3.48
CA MET A 126 -7.97 -10.12 -2.05
C MET A 126 -8.34 -8.73 -1.56
N ARG A 127 -8.80 -8.66 -0.31
CA ARG A 127 -9.17 -7.42 0.36
C ARG A 127 -8.25 -7.10 1.52
N GLN A 128 -7.95 -5.82 1.71
CA GLN A 128 -7.22 -5.33 2.86
C GLN A 128 -7.86 -4.05 3.42
N SER A 129 -8.39 -4.14 4.65
CA SER A 129 -8.86 -2.95 5.37
C SER A 129 -7.74 -2.34 6.19
N ILE A 130 -7.57 -1.02 6.09
CA ILE A 130 -6.55 -0.24 6.79
C ILE A 130 -7.26 0.84 7.62
N ARG A 131 -7.02 0.83 8.92
CA ARG A 131 -7.55 1.82 9.85
C ARG A 131 -6.52 2.91 10.08
N MET A 132 -6.94 4.14 9.83
CA MET A 132 -6.14 5.33 10.07
C MET A 132 -5.89 5.54 11.57
N LYS A 133 -4.71 6.09 11.85
CA LYS A 133 -4.27 6.55 13.15
C LYS A 133 -3.80 8.00 13.01
N TYR A 134 -4.20 8.81 13.97
CA TYR A 134 -3.78 10.20 14.13
C TYR A 134 -3.22 10.34 15.55
N MET A 135 -2.12 11.06 15.68
CA MET A 135 -1.45 11.29 16.97
C MET A 135 -1.63 12.72 17.49
N LEU A 136 -2.25 13.58 16.68
CA LEU A 136 -2.59 14.99 16.94
C LEU A 136 -3.98 15.29 16.38
#